data_AF-A0A9E1M9D4-F1
#
_entry.id   AF-A0A9E1M9D4-F1
#
_cell.length_a   1.000
_cell.length_b   1.000
_cell.length_c   1.000
_cell.angle_alpha   90.00
_cell.angle_beta   90.00
_cell.angle_gamma   90.00
#
_symmetry.space_group_name_H-M   'P 1'
#
loop_
_entity.id
_entity.type
_entity.pdbx_description
1 polymer ?
#
loop_
_entity_poly.entity_id
_entity_poly.type
_entity_poly.pdbx_seq_one_letter_code
_entity_poly.pdbx_strand_id
1 'polypeptide(L)' 'MIKKNQRAKEVQQLAEEKTGGTPATKAKNKYNAKAYDQFLVTVPTGQKAEIDKEAKKQGYKSRNEFIVAAIEEKKARG' A
#
# COMPACT_ATOMS: atom_id res chain seq x y z
N MET A 1 -26.70 -12.41 35.18
CA MET A 1 -26.55 -11.43 34.07
C MET A 1 -25.12 -10.93 33.82
N ILE A 2 -24.15 -11.19 34.69
CA ILE A 2 -22.81 -10.56 34.64
C ILE A 2 -21.87 -11.18 33.57
N LYS A 3 -22.03 -12.47 33.22
CA LYS A 3 -21.10 -13.21 32.35
C LYS A 3 -21.14 -12.85 30.85
N LYS A 4 -22.23 -12.26 30.34
CA LYS A 4 -22.36 -11.89 28.91
C LYS A 4 -21.46 -10.70 28.53
N ASN A 5 -21.24 -9.78 29.48
CA ASN A 5 -20.43 -8.58 29.24
C ASN A 5 -18.93 -8.89 29.15
N GLN A 6 -18.47 -9.94 29.83
CA GLN A 6 -17.07 -10.32 29.87
C GLN A 6 -16.63 -10.96 28.55
N ARG A 7 -17.46 -11.85 27.99
CA ARG A 7 -17.24 -12.42 26.64
C ARG A 7 -17.24 -11.37 25.54
N ALA A 8 -18.12 -10.37 25.62
CA ALA A 8 -18.15 -9.29 24.63
C ALA A 8 -16.85 -8.46 24.66
N LYS A 9 -16.33 -8.19 25.86
CA LYS A 9 -15.04 -7.50 26.06
C LYS A 9 -13.86 -8.33 25.54
N GLU A 10 -13.84 -9.63 25.79
CA GLU A 10 -12.80 -10.54 25.30
C GLU A 10 -12.83 -10.66 23.77
N VAL A 11 -14.00 -10.72 23.15
CA VAL A 11 -14.14 -10.75 21.69
C VAL A 11 -13.67 -9.42 21.06
N GLN A 12 -13.94 -8.29 21.71
CA GLN A 12 -13.41 -6.98 21.30
C GLN A 12 -11.89 -6.88 21.45
N GLN A 13 -11.33 -7.33 22.58
CA GLN A 13 -9.87 -7.36 22.79
C GLN A 13 -9.17 -8.29 21.80
N LEU A 14 -9.72 -9.48 21.54
CA LEU A 14 -9.19 -10.38 20.50
C LEU A 14 -9.26 -9.75 19.10
N ALA A 15 -10.29 -8.97 18.80
CA ALA A 15 -10.42 -8.28 17.52
C ALA A 15 -9.42 -7.11 17.38
N GLU A 16 -9.16 -6.38 18.47
CA GLU A 16 -8.15 -5.31 18.50
C GLU A 16 -6.72 -5.86 18.42
N GLU A 17 -6.46 -6.99 19.08
CA GLU A 17 -5.18 -7.70 19.03
C GLU A 17 -4.93 -8.29 17.63
N LYS A 18 -5.97 -8.82 16.98
CA LYS A 18 -5.88 -9.42 15.62
C LYS A 18 -5.89 -8.43 14.46
N THR A 19 -6.19 -7.15 14.70
CA THR A 19 -6.05 -6.08 13.69
C THR A 19 -4.70 -5.36 13.74
N GLY A 20 -3.76 -5.89 14.54
CA GLY A 20 -2.41 -6.25 14.07
C GLY A 20 -1.43 -5.15 13.62
N GLY A 21 -1.60 -3.90 14.05
CA GLY A 21 -0.63 -2.83 13.77
C GLY A 21 -0.41 -1.96 14.99
N THR A 22 0.85 -1.56 15.25
CA THR A 22 1.15 -0.56 16.29
C THR A 22 0.37 0.73 16.03
N PRO A 23 0.08 1.56 17.05
CA PRO A 23 -0.57 2.84 16.85
C PRO A 23 0.12 3.71 15.78
N ALA A 24 1.45 3.65 15.71
CA ALA A 24 2.25 4.33 14.68
C ALA A 24 1.93 3.80 13.26
N THR A 25 1.83 2.49 13.07
CA THR A 25 1.44 1.88 11.79
C THR A 25 0.02 2.29 11.39
N LYS A 26 -0.92 2.31 12.34
CA LYS A 26 -2.30 2.76 12.09
C LYS A 26 -2.35 4.23 11.66
N ALA A 27 -1.61 5.11 12.33
CA ALA A 27 -1.52 6.52 11.97
C ALA A 27 -0.93 6.72 10.57
N LYS A 28 0.17 6.02 10.25
CA LYS A 28 0.81 6.07 8.92
C LYS A 28 -0.14 5.57 7.82
N ASN A 29 -0.83 4.46 8.05
CA ASN A 29 -1.79 3.92 7.09
C ASN A 29 -2.96 4.87 6.86
N LYS A 30 -3.47 5.53 7.93
CA LYS A 30 -4.53 6.53 7.81
C LYS A 30 -4.09 7.75 6.98
N TYR A 31 -2.86 8.23 7.19
CA TYR A 31 -2.30 9.30 6.35
C TYR A 31 -2.19 8.86 4.90
N ASN A 32 -1.61 7.67 4.67
CA ASN A 32 -1.41 7.14 3.32
C ASN A 32 -2.73 6.98 2.55
N ALA A 33 -3.77 6.45 3.20
CA ALA A 33 -5.09 6.27 2.59
C ALA A 33 -5.81 7.58 2.28
N LYS A 34 -5.50 8.68 2.99
CA LYS A 34 -6.07 10.01 2.72
C LYS A 34 -5.30 10.74 1.62
N ALA A 35 -3.99 10.56 1.56
CA ALA A 35 -3.10 11.36 0.72
C ALA A 35 -2.81 10.72 -0.64
N TYR A 36 -2.94 9.39 -0.78
CA TYR A 36 -2.51 8.66 -1.97
C TYR A 36 -3.51 7.58 -2.38
N ASP A 37 -3.81 7.54 -3.67
CA ASP A 37 -4.46 6.39 -4.29
C ASP A 37 -3.41 5.29 -4.54
N GLN A 38 -3.63 4.12 -3.93
CA GLN A 38 -2.75 2.96 -4.10
C GLN A 38 -3.50 1.87 -4.87
N PHE A 39 -2.86 1.34 -5.91
CA PHE A 39 -3.40 0.26 -6.71
C PHE A 39 -2.33 -0.78 -7.01
N LEU A 40 -2.77 -2.02 -7.22
CA LEU A 40 -1.88 -3.13 -7.58
C LEU A 40 -1.67 -3.13 -9.10
N VAL A 41 -0.41 -3.24 -9.53
CA VAL A 41 -0.06 -3.43 -10.94
C VAL A 41 0.52 -4.83 -11.10
N THR A 42 -0.08 -5.63 -11.96
CA THR A 42 0.40 -6.96 -12.32
C THR A 42 1.08 -6.89 -13.68
N VAL A 43 2.29 -7.41 -13.75
CA VAL A 43 3.07 -7.55 -14.99
C VAL A 43 3.46 -9.02 -15.17
N PRO A 44 3.68 -9.49 -16.40
CA PRO A 44 4.19 -10.82 -16.65
C PRO A 44 5.49 -11.12 -15.87
N THR A 45 5.69 -12.39 -15.54
CA THR A 45 6.92 -12.86 -14.89
C THR A 45 8.15 -12.43 -15.69
N GLY A 46 9.14 -11.85 -15.02
CA GLY A 46 10.37 -11.34 -15.64
C GLY A 46 10.33 -9.84 -15.94
N GLN A 47 9.18 -9.28 -16.34
CA GLN A 47 9.10 -7.87 -16.73
C GLN A 47 9.42 -6.90 -15.59
N LYS A 48 9.11 -7.27 -14.34
CA LYS A 48 9.48 -6.45 -13.17
C LYS A 48 10.98 -6.10 -13.19
N ALA A 49 11.84 -7.08 -13.49
CA ALA A 49 13.28 -6.88 -13.51
C ALA A 49 13.73 -6.04 -14.71
N GLU A 50 13.06 -6.18 -15.85
CA GLU A 50 13.33 -5.35 -17.03
C GLU A 50 12.96 -3.89 -16.79
N ILE A 51 11.79 -3.63 -16.19
CA ILE A 51 11.36 -2.29 -15.80
C ILE A 51 12.35 -1.69 -14.79
N ASP A 52 12.81 -2.46 -13.81
CA ASP A 52 13.81 -2.00 -12.83
C ASP A 52 15.15 -1.62 -13.50
N LYS A 53 15.57 -2.37 -14.53
CA LYS A 53 16.79 -2.05 -15.30
C LYS A 53 16.59 -0.79 -16.14
N GLU A 54 15.47 -0.67 -16.82
CA GLU A 54 15.18 0.46 -17.70
C GLU A 54 15.02 1.76 -16.89
N ALA A 55 14.33 1.71 -15.75
CA ALA A 55 14.22 2.85 -14.83
C ALA A 55 15.60 3.35 -14.40
N LYS A 56 16.51 2.45 -14.01
CA LYS A 56 17.89 2.82 -13.65
C LYS A 56 18.68 3.39 -14.83
N LYS A 57 18.55 2.78 -16.00
CA LYS A 57 19.23 3.23 -17.23
C LYS A 57 18.80 4.64 -17.62
N GLN A 58 17.54 4.98 -17.42
CA GLN A 58 17.00 6.32 -17.69
C GLN A 58 17.18 7.31 -16.53
N GLY A 59 17.83 6.90 -15.43
CA GLY A 59 18.18 7.80 -14.32
C GLY A 59 17.07 8.01 -13.27
N TYR A 60 16.00 7.21 -13.28
CA TYR A 60 14.95 7.30 -12.27
C TYR A 60 15.40 6.70 -10.93
N LYS A 61 14.93 7.28 -9.83
CA LYS A 61 15.30 6.85 -8.47
C LYS A 61 14.57 5.58 -8.07
N SER A 62 13.42 5.31 -8.66
CA SER A 62 12.63 4.12 -8.38
C SER A 62 11.77 3.68 -9.57
N ARG A 63 11.36 2.41 -9.54
CA ARG A 63 10.35 1.87 -10.46
C ARG A 63 9.07 2.68 -10.45
N ASN A 64 8.60 3.09 -9.26
CA ASN A 64 7.33 3.80 -9.13
C ASN A 64 7.41 5.18 -9.78
N GLU A 65 8.51 5.91 -9.59
CA GLU A 65 8.75 7.20 -10.26
C GLU A 65 8.74 7.03 -11.78
N PHE A 66 9.42 6.01 -12.30
CA PHE A 66 9.41 5.68 -13.72
C PHE A 66 8.00 5.38 -14.25
N ILE A 67 7.22 4.57 -13.53
CA ILE A 67 5.83 4.23 -13.93
C ILE A 67 4.93 5.47 -13.92
N VAL A 68 5.01 6.32 -12.89
CA VAL A 68 4.21 7.55 -12.80
C VAL A 68 4.57 8.50 -13.94
N ALA A 69 5.86 8.73 -14.20
CA ALA A 69 6.31 9.57 -15.30
C ALA A 69 5.80 9.06 -16.66
N ALA A 70 5.86 7.75 -16.90
CA ALA A 70 5.34 7.15 -18.12
C ALA A 70 3.82 7.34 -18.28
N ILE A 71 3.06 7.28 -17.19
CA ILE A 71 1.61 7.55 -17.21
C ILE A 71 1.35 9.03 -17.54
N GLU A 72 2.07 9.96 -16.91
CA GLU A 72 1.93 11.41 -17.17
C GLU A 72 2.27 11.76 -18.62
N GLU A 73 3.37 11.19 -19.15
CA GLU A 73 3.76 11.35 -20.56
C GLU A 73 2.66 10.85 -21.51
N LYS A 74 2.02 9.71 -21.21
CA LYS A 74 0.90 9.18 -22.00
C LYS A 74 -0.33 10.07 -21.91
N LYS A 75 -0.65 10.60 -20.72
CA LYS A 75 -1.77 11.54 -20.53
C LYS A 75 -1.57 12.85 -21.29
N ALA A 76 -0.34 13.36 -21.37
CA ALA A 76 -0.03 14.61 -22.05
C ALA A 76 -0.06 14.50 -23.58
N ARG A 77 0.08 13.28 -24.13
CA ARG A 77 0.04 13.02 -25.57
C ARG A 77 -1.36 12.69 -26.11
N GLY A 78 -2.28 12.30 -25.24
CA GLY A 78 -3.68 12.01 -25.59
C GLY A 78 -4.54 13.25 -25.48
#